data_AF-A0A1W9QYQ5-F1
#
_entry.id   AF-A0A1W9QYQ5-F1
#
_cell.length_a   1.000
_cell.length_b   1.000
_cell.length_c   1.000
_cell.angle_alpha   90.00
_cell.angle_beta   90.00
_cell.angle_gamma   90.00
#
_symmetry.space_group_name_H-M   'P 1'
#
loop_
_entity.id
_entity.type
_entity.pdbx_description
1 polymer ?
#
loop_
_entity_poly.entity_id
_entity_poly.type
_entity_poly.pdbx_seq_one_letter_code
_entity_poly.pdbx_strand_id
1 'polypeptide(L)' 'MKQVVLDIPENKYPFFMELVKSLSFVKVPDKPKLTTKQQEFVDGTKKSLEQVEQHLKGEIKLKSADQLFDEL' A
#
# COMPACT_ATOMS: atom_id res chain seq x y z
N MET A 1 6.79 18.07 21.43
CA MET A 1 6.35 16.65 21.33
C MET A 1 6.24 16.10 22.75
N LYS A 2 5.21 15.29 23.05
CA LYS A 2 5.01 14.71 24.39
C LYS A 2 5.06 13.19 24.26
N GLN A 3 5.92 12.53 25.05
CA GLN A 3 6.08 11.08 25.07
C GLN A 3 5.57 10.55 26.41
N VAL A 4 4.83 9.43 26.36
CA VAL A 4 4.31 8.75 27.55
C VAL A 4 4.82 7.31 27.52
N VAL A 5 5.38 6.86 28.64
CA VAL A 5 5.79 5.47 28.86
C VAL A 5 4.86 4.91 29.93
N LEU A 6 4.20 3.78 29.63
CA LEU A 6 3.28 3.10 30.54
C LEU A 6 3.82 1.71 30.82
N ASP A 7 3.85 1.33 32.09
CA ASP A 7 4.11 -0.03 32.52
C ASP A 7 2.76 -0.72 32.72
N ILE A 8 2.49 -1.77 31.94
CA ILE A 8 1.17 -2.40 31.85
C ILE A 8 1.32 -3.88 32.20
N PRO A 9 0.53 -4.40 33.15
CA PRO A 9 0.48 -5.82 33.45
C PRO A 9 0.12 -6.65 32.21
N GLU A 10 0.78 -7.79 32.01
CA GLU A 10 0.65 -8.67 30.83
C GLU A 10 -0.83 -9.00 30.51
N ASN A 11 -1.64 -9.25 31.54
CA ASN A 11 -3.06 -9.59 31.40
C ASN A 11 -3.93 -8.44 30.87
N LYS A 12 -3.47 -7.18 30.96
CA LYS A 12 -4.16 -5.99 30.47
C LYS A 12 -3.55 -5.46 29.18
N TYR A 13 -2.41 -5.98 28.75
CA TYR A 13 -1.73 -5.57 27.52
C TYR A 13 -2.59 -5.77 26.26
N PRO A 14 -3.27 -6.93 26.05
CA PRO A 14 -4.11 -7.14 24.86
C PRO A 14 -5.26 -6.12 24.76
N PHE A 15 -5.95 -5.89 25.87
CA PHE A 15 -7.03 -4.91 25.97
C PHE A 15 -6.54 -3.49 25.66
N PHE A 16 -5.38 -3.10 26.21
CA PHE A 16 -4.80 -1.78 25.96
C PHE A 16 -4.40 -1.60 24.49
N MET A 17 -3.85 -2.64 23.86
CA MET A 17 -3.51 -2.62 22.43
C MET A 17 -4.74 -2.50 21.53
N GLU A 18 -5.87 -3.14 21.87
CA GLU A 18 -7.13 -2.96 21.14
C GLU A 18 -7.68 -1.54 21.27
N LEU A 19 -7.65 -0.98 22.49
CA LEU A 19 -8.05 0.40 22.74
C LEU A 19 -7.21 1.36 21.90
N VAL A 20 -5.89 1.22 21.91
CA VAL A 20 -4.96 2.05 21.14
C VAL A 20 -5.23 1.91 19.63
N LYS A 21 -5.47 0.71 19.11
CA LYS A 21 -5.84 0.50 17.69
C LYS A 21 -7.18 1.15 17.31
N SER A 22 -8.13 1.23 18.24
CA SER A 22 -9.43 1.86 17.99
C SER A 22 -9.33 3.39 17.87
N LEU A 23 -8.24 3.98 18.36
CA LEU A 23 -8.03 5.42 18.32
C LEU A 23 -7.47 5.84 16.95
N SER A 24 -8.23 6.64 16.22
CA SER A 24 -7.94 7.11 14.85
C SER A 24 -6.68 7.98 14.72
N PHE A 25 -6.04 8.39 15.82
CA PHE A 25 -4.76 9.10 15.82
C PHE A 25 -3.56 8.17 15.80
N VAL A 26 -3.74 6.89 16.14
CA VAL A 26 -2.66 5.91 16.07
C VAL A 26 -2.53 5.53 14.61
N LYS A 27 -1.67 6.26 13.91
CA LYS A 27 -1.04 5.77 12.69
C LYS A 27 -0.13 4.60 13.10
N VAL A 28 -0.73 3.48 13.54
CA VAL A 28 -0.07 2.20 13.39
C VAL A 28 0.27 2.17 11.90
N PRO A 29 1.49 1.81 11.50
CA PRO A 29 1.75 1.48 10.11
C PRO A 29 0.93 0.22 9.78
N ASP A 30 -0.39 0.37 9.66
CA ASP A 30 -1.38 -0.58 9.13
C ASP A 30 -1.29 -0.65 7.60
N LYS A 31 -0.26 -0.04 7.02
CA LYS A 31 0.24 -0.55 5.76
C LYS A 31 1.05 -1.77 6.17
N PRO A 32 0.60 -3.01 5.94
CA PRO A 32 1.57 -4.08 5.73
C PRO A 32 2.61 -3.45 4.80
N LYS A 33 3.88 -3.41 5.23
CA LYS A 33 4.95 -3.02 4.33
C LYS A 33 4.81 -4.02 3.20
N LEU A 34 4.17 -3.60 2.11
CA LEU A 34 4.08 -4.37 0.89
C LEU A 34 5.51 -4.82 0.66
N THR A 35 5.71 -6.13 0.57
CA THR A 35 7.03 -6.61 0.18
C THR A 35 7.38 -5.91 -1.13
N THR A 36 8.68 -5.68 -1.40
CA THR A 36 9.10 -4.92 -2.60
C THR A 36 8.37 -5.40 -3.86
N LYS A 37 8.17 -6.72 -3.98
CA LYS A 37 7.39 -7.38 -5.04
C LYS A 37 5.91 -6.97 -5.10
N GLN A 38 5.24 -6.88 -3.95
CA GLN A 38 3.84 -6.46 -3.90
C GLN A 38 3.69 -4.97 -4.22
N GLN A 39 4.67 -4.15 -3.85
CA GLN A 39 4.68 -2.72 -4.20
C GLN A 39 4.92 -2.52 -5.70
N GLU A 40 5.89 -3.24 -6.27
CA GLU A 40 6.15 -3.29 -7.72
C GLU A 40 4.93 -3.76 -8.51
N PHE A 41 4.20 -4.76 -8.01
CA PHE A 41 2.98 -5.25 -8.65
C PHE A 41 1.86 -4.21 -8.66
N VAL A 42 1.64 -3.52 -7.53
CA VAL A 42 0.61 -2.47 -7.42
C VAL A 42 0.97 -1.28 -8.31
N ASP A 43 2.23 -0.84 -8.29
CA ASP A 43 2.71 0.27 -9.12
C ASP A 43 2.68 -0.08 -10.61
N GLY A 44 3.02 -1.31 -10.98
CA GLY A 44 2.91 -1.83 -12.35
C GLY A 44 1.47 -1.84 -12.84
N THR A 45 0.54 -2.37 -12.03
CA THR A 45 -0.90 -2.41 -12.36
C THR A 45 -1.47 -1.02 -12.54
N LYS A 46 -1.11 -0.08 -11.66
CA LYS A 46 -1.56 1.32 -11.76
C LYS A 46 -1.07 1.99 -13.05
N LYS A 47 0.20 1.79 -13.41
CA LYS A 47 0.77 2.31 -14.66
C LYS A 47 0.07 1.75 -15.89
N SER A 48 -0.27 0.45 -15.90
CA SER A 48 -1.01 -0.15 -17.02
C SER A 48 -2.40 0.47 -17.18
N LEU A 49 -3.10 0.77 -16.09
CA LEU A 49 -4.40 1.45 -16.12
C LEU A 49 -4.27 2.88 -16.67
N GLU A 50 -3.26 3.63 -16.21
CA GLU A 50 -2.99 4.98 -16.72
C GLU A 50 -2.67 4.97 -18.23
N GLN A 51 -1.91 3.99 -18.72
CA GLN A 51 -1.63 3.83 -20.16
C GLN A 51 -2.90 3.56 -20.97
N VAL A 52 -3.80 2.72 -20.47
CA VAL A 52 -5.09 2.47 -21.13
C VAL A 52 -5.94 3.74 -21.17
N GLU A 53 -5.96 4.51 -20.08
CA GLU A 53 -6.70 5.77 -20.03
C GLU A 53 -6.14 6.81 -21.01
N GLN A 54 -4.81 6.95 -21.09
CA GLN A 54 -4.14 7.83 -22.05
C GLN A 54 -4.40 7.41 -23.50
N HIS A 55 -4.46 6.10 -23.78
CA HIS A 55 -4.82 5.58 -25.10
C HIS A 55 -6.26 5.90 -25.46
N LEU A 56 -7.20 5.74 -24.52
CA LEU A 56 -8.60 6.12 -24.72
C LEU A 56 -8.77 7.62 -24.96
N LYS A 57 -7.92 8.46 -24.36
CA LYS A 57 -7.83 9.90 -24.63
C LYS A 57 -7.12 10.25 -25.95
N GLY A 58 -6.52 9.26 -26.62
CA GLY A 58 -5.78 9.45 -27.88
C GLY A 58 -4.38 10.04 -27.72
N GLU A 59 -3.86 10.10 -26.49
CA GLU A 59 -2.56 10.71 -26.17
C GLU A 59 -1.39 9.76 -26.48
N ILE A 60 -1.61 8.45 -26.41
CA ILE A 60 -0.60 7.43 -26.70
C ILE A 60 -1.15 6.30 -27.57
N LYS A 61 -0.28 5.67 -28.36
CA LYS A 61 -0.56 4.36 -28.97
C LYS A 61 -0.12 3.27 -27.99
N LEU A 62 -1.00 2.32 -27.70
CA LEU A 62 -0.63 1.15 -26.89
C LEU A 62 0.38 0.29 -27.66
N LYS A 63 1.27 -0.36 -26.92
CA LYS A 63 2.15 -1.39 -27.47
C LYS A 63 1.33 -2.56 -27.99
N SER A 64 1.80 -3.21 -29.05
CA SER A 64 1.17 -4.45 -29.53
C SER A 64 1.39 -5.59 -28.54
N ALA A 65 0.56 -6.63 -28.61
CA ALA A 65 0.70 -7.82 -27.77
C ALA A 65 2.11 -8.44 -27.92
N ASP A 66 2.67 -8.44 -29.12
CA ASP A 66 4.01 -8.96 -29.41
C ASP A 66 5.10 -8.17 -28.65
N GLN A 67 5.00 -6.83 -28.63
CA GLN A 67 5.94 -5.97 -27.91
C GLN A 67 5.84 -6.12 -26.39
N LEU A 68 4.67 -6.50 -25.87
CA LEU A 68 4.49 -6.80 -24.44
C LEU A 68 5.10 -8.16 -24.07
N PHE A 69 5.03 -9.14 -24.97
CA PHE A 69 5.62 -10.46 -24.76
C PHE A 69 7.15 -10.44 -24.73
N ASP A 70 7.79 -9.57 -25.51
CA ASP A 70 9.25 -9.42 -25.55
C ASP A 70 9.85 -8.73 -24.30
N GLU A 71 9.01 -8.12 -23.44
CA GLU A 71 9.43 -7.36 -22.24
C GLU A 71 9.35 -8.15 -20.92
N LEU A 72 8.86 -9.40 -20.96
CA LEU A 72 8.71 -10.32 -19.83
C LEU A 72 9.96 -11.19 -19.61
#